data_AF-A0A1Y2D2Y2-F1
#
_entry.id   AF-A0A1Y2D2Y2-F1
#
_cell.length_a   1.000
_cell.length_b   1.000
_cell.length_c   1.000
_cell.angle_alpha   90.00
_cell.angle_beta   90.00
_cell.angle_gamma   90.00
#
_symmetry.space_group_name_H-M   'P 1'
#
loop_
_entity.id
_entity.type
_entity.pdbx_description
1 polymer ?
#
loop_
_entity_poly.entity_id
_entity_poly.type
_entity_poly.pdbx_seq_one_letter_code
_entity_poly.pdbx_strand_id
1 'polypeptide(L)'
;MHLQLVLKAWEVLRDPETKLAYDRQLKESGSREGGQKGVMNATVDLDDMDYDEGNACFTSNCRCGGEYRISEAELEAGVEIVACSTCSLCIKVAYAIAVDEQ
;
A
#
# COMPACT_ATOMS: atom_id res chain seq x y z
N MET A 1 29.85 10.70 -14.42
CA MET A 1 30.09 11.02 -12.99
C MET A 1 28.92 10.50 -12.13
N HIS A 2 28.83 9.19 -11.90
CA HIS A 2 27.85 8.60 -10.96
C HIS A 2 28.50 7.96 -9.74
N LEU A 3 29.84 7.82 -9.74
CA LEU A 3 30.58 7.10 -8.72
C LEU A 3 30.55 7.79 -7.35
N GLN A 4 30.53 9.14 -7.33
CA GLN A 4 30.50 9.91 -6.08
C GLN A 4 29.23 9.65 -5.25
N LEU A 5 28.10 9.40 -5.90
CA LEU A 5 26.84 9.07 -5.22
C LEU A 5 26.89 7.65 -4.63
N VAL A 6 27.47 6.71 -5.37
CA VAL A 6 27.64 5.32 -4.93
C VAL A 6 28.59 5.25 -3.73
N LEU A 7 29.71 5.99 -3.75
CA LEU A 7 30.66 6.04 -2.65
C LEU A 7 30.05 6.67 -1.39
N LYS A 8 29.30 7.77 -1.54
CA LYS A 8 28.62 8.42 -0.42
C LYS A 8 27.54 7.53 0.21
N ALA A 9 26.76 6.82 -0.62
CA ALA A 9 25.78 5.85 -0.13
C ALA A 9 26.45 4.68 0.59
N TRP A 10 27.57 4.18 0.05
CA TRP A 10 28.34 3.13 0.69
C TRP A 10 28.90 3.56 2.05
N GLU A 11 29.44 4.76 2.17
CA GLU A 11 29.99 5.27 3.43
C GLU A 11 28.92 5.40 4.54
N VAL A 12 27.70 5.79 4.16
CA VAL A 12 26.56 5.83 5.09
C VAL A 12 26.07 4.43 5.47
N LEU A 13 26.09 3.47 4.54
CA LEU A 13 25.60 2.11 4.77
C LEU A 13 26.65 1.15 5.35
N ARG A 14 27.93 1.53 5.34
CA ARG A 14 29.07 0.72 5.78
C ARG A 14 29.06 0.46 7.29
N ASP A 15 28.72 1.46 8.09
CA ASP A 15 28.77 1.39 9.54
C ASP A 15 27.36 1.24 10.16
N PRO A 16 27.17 0.32 11.12
CA PRO A 16 25.84 0.06 11.70
C PRO A 16 25.20 1.28 12.36
N GLU A 17 26.01 2.15 12.97
CA GLU A 17 25.56 3.33 13.70
C GLU A 17 25.07 4.44 12.76
N THR A 18 25.80 4.70 11.67
CA THR A 18 25.42 5.70 10.65
C THR A 18 24.22 5.24 9.85
N LYS A 19 24.14 3.94 9.54
CA LYS A 19 22.94 3.32 8.95
C LYS A 19 21.73 3.50 9.87
N LEU A 20 21.85 3.19 11.16
CA LEU A 20 20.74 3.31 12.10
C LEU A 20 20.29 4.77 12.26
N ALA A 21 21.22 5.72 12.29
CA ALA A 21 20.91 7.15 12.33
C ALA A 21 20.19 7.61 11.05
N TYR A 22 20.62 7.13 9.88
CA TYR A 22 19.95 7.38 8.61
C TYR A 22 18.54 6.75 8.57
N ASP A 23 18.40 5.49 8.98
CA ASP A 23 17.11 4.80 9.08
C ASP A 23 16.16 5.52 10.06
N ARG A 24 16.69 6.05 11.17
CA ARG A 24 15.93 6.85 12.13
C ARG A 24 15.50 8.18 11.52
N GLN A 25 16.42 8.89 10.87
CA GLN A 25 16.13 10.14 10.17
C GLN A 25 15.08 9.94 9.07
N LEU A 26 15.11 8.81 8.36
CA LEU A 26 14.13 8.47 7.33
C LEU A 26 12.74 8.20 7.95
N LYS A 27 12.68 7.60 9.14
CA LYS A 27 11.42 7.42 9.89
C LYS A 27 10.86 8.74 10.43
N GLU A 28 11.71 9.63 10.94
CA GLU A 28 11.30 10.94 11.47
C GLU A 28 10.90 11.91 10.34
N SER A 29 11.70 11.94 9.27
CA SER A 29 11.47 12.77 8.07
C SER A 29 10.39 12.18 7.15
N GLY A 30 10.06 10.90 7.34
CA GLY A 30 9.00 10.17 6.66
C GLY A 30 7.58 10.57 7.10
N SER A 31 7.42 11.71 7.78
CA SER A 31 6.13 12.37 8.03
C SER A 31 5.60 13.14 6.80
N ARG A 32 5.88 12.65 5.59
CA ARG A 32 5.12 12.97 4.39
C ARG A 32 4.95 11.69 3.58
N GLU A 33 3.85 10.99 3.87
CA GLU A 33 3.17 10.11 2.91
C GLU A 33 4.04 8.97 2.34
N GLY A 34 4.56 8.12 3.23
CA GLY A 34 5.07 6.79 2.88
C GLY A 34 3.97 5.73 2.68
N GLY A 35 2.69 6.15 2.66
CA GLY A 35 1.70 5.43 1.90
C GLY A 35 2.15 5.54 0.45
N GLN A 36 2.79 4.50 -0.07
CA GLN A 36 2.85 4.31 -1.51
C GLN A 36 1.41 4.49 -1.98
N LYS A 37 1.06 5.63 -2.57
CA LYS A 37 0.05 5.65 -3.63
C LYS A 37 0.69 4.80 -4.71
N GLY A 38 0.55 3.50 -4.51
CA GLY A 38 1.15 2.49 -5.33
C GLY A 38 0.74 2.75 -6.76
N VAL A 39 1.57 2.31 -7.68
CA VAL A 39 1.18 2.36 -9.08
C VAL A 39 -0.17 1.65 -9.20
N MET A 40 -1.17 2.37 -9.70
CA MET A 40 -2.49 1.82 -9.92
C MET A 40 -2.38 0.72 -10.95
N ASN A 41 -2.68 -0.50 -10.53
CA ASN A 41 -2.61 -1.69 -11.37
C ASN A 41 -3.88 -1.85 -12.20
N ALA A 42 -5.06 -1.70 -11.57
CA ALA A 42 -6.36 -1.87 -12.21
C ALA A 42 -7.50 -1.30 -11.35
N THR A 43 -8.68 -1.19 -11.96
CA THR A 43 -9.96 -1.07 -11.26
C THR A 43 -10.64 -2.44 -11.26
N VAL A 44 -11.15 -2.87 -10.11
CA VAL A 44 -11.81 -4.16 -9.89
C VAL A 44 -13.21 -3.89 -9.35
N ASP A 45 -14.21 -4.60 -9.85
CA ASP A 45 -15.57 -4.52 -9.32
C ASP A 45 -15.65 -5.25 -7.97
N LEU A 46 -16.42 -4.70 -7.01
CA LEU A 46 -16.58 -5.34 -5.70
C LEU A 46 -17.21 -6.74 -5.82
N ASP A 47 -18.08 -6.96 -6.80
CA ASP A 47 -18.73 -8.26 -7.05
C ASP A 47 -17.75 -9.32 -7.59
N ASP A 48 -16.59 -8.90 -8.12
CA ASP A 48 -15.51 -9.80 -8.56
C ASP A 48 -14.53 -10.16 -7.42
N MET A 49 -14.69 -9.56 -6.22
CA MET A 49 -13.86 -9.87 -5.05
C MET A 49 -14.45 -11.00 -4.21
N ASP A 50 -13.58 -11.76 -3.54
CA ASP A 50 -13.98 -12.84 -2.65
C ASP A 50 -14.30 -12.27 -1.26
N TYR A 51 -15.54 -12.48 -0.80
CA TYR A 51 -16.01 -11.97 0.49
C TYR A 51 -15.86 -13.02 1.61
N ASP A 52 -15.14 -12.65 2.66
CA ASP A 52 -14.97 -13.47 3.86
C ASP A 52 -15.97 -13.04 4.95
N GLU A 53 -17.01 -13.85 5.15
CA GLU A 53 -18.06 -13.61 6.17
C GLU A 53 -17.52 -13.58 7.61
N GLY A 54 -16.38 -14.24 7.87
CA GLY A 54 -15.80 -14.31 9.21
C GLY A 54 -15.13 -13.00 9.65
N ASN A 55 -14.58 -12.26 8.69
CA ASN A 55 -13.83 -11.03 8.93
C ASN A 55 -14.47 -9.78 8.30
N ALA A 56 -15.61 -9.90 7.62
CA ALA A 56 -16.28 -8.79 6.93
C ALA A 56 -15.32 -8.05 5.98
N CYS A 57 -14.59 -8.83 5.18
CA CYS A 57 -13.51 -8.33 4.32
C CYS A 57 -13.62 -8.89 2.91
N PHE A 58 -13.36 -8.05 1.92
CA PHE A 58 -13.21 -8.42 0.52
C PHE A 58 -11.74 -8.64 0.20
N THR A 59 -11.45 -9.71 -0.53
CA THR A 59 -10.11 -10.09 -0.93
C THR A 59 -10.00 -10.31 -2.44
N SER A 60 -8.85 -9.94 -3.01
CA SER A 60 -8.54 -10.22 -4.41
C SER A 60 -7.05 -10.56 -4.57
N ASN A 61 -6.75 -11.45 -5.49
CA ASN A 61 -5.38 -11.93 -5.69
C ASN A 61 -4.55 -10.95 -6.53
N CYS A 62 -3.30 -10.72 -6.12
CA CYS A 62 -2.34 -9.93 -6.88
C CYS A 62 -1.46 -10.84 -7.76
N ARG A 63 -1.05 -10.34 -8.93
CA ARG A 63 -0.15 -11.06 -9.85
C ARG A 63 1.25 -11.31 -9.27
N CYS A 64 1.62 -10.64 -8.18
CA CYS A 64 2.87 -10.90 -7.46
C CYS A 64 2.78 -12.10 -6.50
N GLY A 65 1.59 -12.67 -6.29
CA GLY A 65 1.33 -13.73 -5.32
C GLY A 65 0.86 -13.22 -3.94
N GLY A 66 0.78 -11.90 -3.73
CA GLY A 66 0.13 -11.30 -2.56
C GLY A 66 -1.39 -11.14 -2.74
N GLU A 67 -2.02 -10.45 -1.81
CA GLU A 67 -3.47 -10.18 -1.83
C GLU A 67 -3.75 -8.68 -1.64
N TYR A 68 -4.88 -8.26 -2.17
CA TYR A 68 -5.56 -7.01 -1.85
C TYR A 68 -6.67 -7.34 -0.86
N ARG A 69 -6.74 -6.61 0.25
CA ARG A 69 -7.76 -6.81 1.28
C ARG A 69 -8.35 -5.47 1.68
N ILE A 70 -9.68 -5.40 1.73
CA ILE A 70 -10.41 -4.23 2.19
C ILE A 70 -11.58 -4.66 3.07
N SER A 71 -11.79 -3.95 4.17
CA SER A 71 -12.92 -4.21 5.06
C SER A 71 -14.18 -3.44 4.64
N GLU A 72 -15.36 -3.95 5.03
CA GLU A 72 -16.62 -3.22 4.83
C GLU A 72 -16.58 -1.83 5.47
N ALA A 73 -16.04 -1.73 6.68
CA ALA A 73 -15.90 -0.46 7.40
C ALA A 73 -15.04 0.56 6.63
N GLU A 74 -14.04 0.11 5.87
CA GLU A 74 -13.22 0.97 5.02
C GLU A 74 -13.98 1.45 3.78
N LEU A 75 -14.78 0.58 3.14
CA LEU A 75 -15.65 0.96 2.03
C LEU A 75 -16.73 1.97 2.47
N GLU A 76 -17.31 1.77 3.65
CA GLU A 76 -18.26 2.72 4.27
C GLU A 76 -17.61 4.06 4.62
N ALA A 77 -16.34 4.05 5.00
CA ALA A 77 -15.55 5.26 5.21
C ALA A 77 -15.13 5.96 3.90
N GLY A 78 -15.46 5.40 2.73
CA GLY A 78 -15.11 5.95 1.42
C GLY A 78 -13.69 5.60 0.94
N VAL A 79 -13.07 4.58 1.53
CA VAL A 79 -11.78 4.06 1.08
C VAL A 79 -12.04 3.12 -0.09
N GLU A 80 -11.63 3.53 -1.29
CA GLU A 80 -11.78 2.73 -2.51
C GLU A 80 -10.43 2.23 -3.07
N ILE A 81 -9.31 2.65 -2.49
CA ILE A 81 -7.96 2.31 -2.95
C ILE A 81 -7.32 1.32 -1.98
N VAL A 82 -6.94 0.16 -2.50
CA VAL A 82 -6.35 -0.94 -1.72
C VAL A 82 -4.93 -1.21 -2.19
N ALA A 83 -3.98 -1.28 -1.26
CA ALA A 83 -2.60 -1.66 -1.54
C ALA A 83 -2.41 -3.19 -1.42
N CYS A 84 -1.51 -3.75 -2.22
CA CYS A 84 -1.14 -5.15 -2.09
C CYS A 84 -0.32 -5.37 -0.81
N SER A 85 -0.55 -6.49 -0.13
CA SER A 85 0.22 -6.89 1.05
C SER A 85 1.71 -7.15 0.80
N THR A 86 2.08 -7.44 -0.45
CA THR A 86 3.43 -7.94 -0.81
C THR A 86 4.19 -7.02 -1.76
N CYS A 87 3.51 -6.21 -2.57
CA CYS A 87 4.16 -5.29 -3.51
C CYS A 87 3.63 -3.86 -3.38
N SER A 88 4.21 -2.93 -4.12
CA SER A 88 3.82 -1.51 -4.11
C SER A 88 2.69 -1.18 -5.10
N LEU A 89 1.89 -2.17 -5.52
CA LEU A 89 0.76 -1.95 -6.43
C LEU A 89 -0.51 -1.67 -5.65
N CYS A 90 -1.37 -0.83 -6.23
CA CYS A 90 -2.71 -0.55 -5.71
C CYS A 90 -3.79 -0.92 -6.72
N ILE A 91 -4.99 -1.25 -6.24
CA ILE A 91 -6.20 -1.36 -7.07
C ILE A 91 -7.25 -0.37 -6.59
N LYS A 92 -8.15 0.01 -7.49
CA LYS A 92 -9.36 0.78 -7.16
C LYS A 92 -10.56 -0.16 -7.17
N VAL A 93 -11.33 -0.17 -6.09
CA VAL A 93 -12.54 -0.97 -5.96
C VAL A 93 -13.74 -0.14 -6.42
N ALA A 94 -14.45 -0.61 -7.43
CA ALA A 94 -15.69 -0.01 -7.91
C ALA A 94 -16.88 -0.63 -7.16
N TYR A 95 -17.67 0.19 -6.48
CA TYR A 95 -18.85 -0.23 -5.74
C TYR A 95 -19.97 0.80 -5.90
N ALA A 96 -21.22 0.35 -5.81
CA ALA A 96 -22.40 1.20 -5.80
C ALA A 96 -22.89 1.38 -4.36
N ILE A 97 -23.02 2.63 -3.91
CA ILE A 97 -23.70 2.92 -2.65
C ILE A 97 -25.20 2.86 -2.92
N ALA A 98 -25.87 1.81 -2.45
CA ALA A 98 -27.31 1.77 -2.40
C ALA A 98 -27.78 2.74 -1.30
N VAL A 99 -28.08 3.98 -1.69
CA VAL A 99 -28.81 4.91 -0.82
C VAL A 99 -30.24 4.39 -0.69
N ASP A 100 -30.56 3.82 0.47
CA ASP A 100 -31.94 3.51 0.83
C ASP A 100 -32.65 4.84 1.11
N GLU A 101 -33.47 5.31 0.15
CA GLU A 101 -34.32 6.48 0.33
C GLU A 101 -35.42 6.13 1.35
N GLN A 102 -35.27 6.59 2.61
CA GLN A 102 -36.33 6.61 3.63
C GLN A 102 -36.80 8.03 3.90
#